data_AF-A0A930BTE2-F1
#
_entry.id   AF-A0A930BTE2-F1
#
_cell.length_a   1.000
_cell.length_b   1.000
_cell.length_c   1.000
_cell.angle_alpha   90.00
_cell.angle_beta   90.00
_cell.angle_gamma   90.00
#
_symmetry.space_group_name_H-M   'P 1'
#
loop_
_entity.id
_entity.type
_entity.pdbx_description
1 polymer ?
#
loop_
_entity_poly.entity_id
_entity_poly.type
_entity_poly.pdbx_seq_one_letter_code
_entity_poly.pdbx_strand_id
1 'polypeptide(L)' 'MSEKFFDSNNLDAWEKVAAKQSPGGDVNNLVWNTPEGLAVKALYTKKDVENLAFA' A
#
# COMPACT_ATOMS: atom_id res chain seq x y z
N MET A 1 27.14 -2.29 -7.69
CA MET A 1 25.84 -1.59 -7.52
C MET A 1 25.17 -2.22 -6.33
N SER A 2 24.90 -1.46 -5.28
CA SER A 2 24.21 -2.01 -4.10
C SER A 2 22.73 -2.18 -4.45
N GLU A 3 22.26 -3.40 -4.61
CA GLU A 3 20.83 -3.70 -4.72
C GLU A 3 20.16 -3.23 -3.43
N LYS A 4 19.45 -2.09 -3.52
CA LYS A 4 18.57 -1.64 -2.44
C LYS A 4 17.31 -2.50 -2.51
N PHE A 5 17.22 -3.48 -1.63
CA PHE A 5 15.97 -4.17 -1.37
C PHE A 5 15.01 -3.16 -0.72
N PHE A 6 13.83 -3.01 -1.31
CA PHE A 6 12.78 -2.19 -0.73
C PHE A 6 12.06 -3.02 0.32
N ASP A 7 12.48 -2.90 1.58
CA ASP A 7 11.72 -3.46 2.70
C ASP A 7 10.51 -2.57 3.00
N SER A 8 9.43 -3.16 3.51
CA SER A 8 8.17 -2.46 3.85
C SER A 8 8.29 -1.42 4.98
N ASN A 9 9.51 -1.11 5.43
CA ASN A 9 9.81 -0.13 6.48
C ASN A 9 9.73 1.32 5.99
N ASN A 10 9.78 1.57 4.68
CA ASN A 10 9.76 2.92 4.12
C ASN A 10 8.46 3.22 3.34
N LEU A 11 7.33 3.16 4.06
CA LEU A 11 6.00 3.47 3.48
C LEU A 11 5.88 4.94 3.06
N ASP A 12 6.58 5.84 3.75
CA ASP A 12 6.65 7.27 3.43
C ASP A 12 7.18 7.52 2.00
N ALA A 13 8.20 6.77 1.59
CA ALA A 13 8.74 6.87 0.23
C ALA A 13 7.74 6.36 -0.81
N TRP A 14 7.02 5.27 -0.51
CA TRP A 14 5.96 4.76 -1.37
C TRP A 14 4.81 5.76 -1.49
N GLU A 15 4.31 6.32 -0.38
CA GLU A 15 3.19 7.25 -0.37
C GLU A 15 3.49 8.50 -1.20
N LYS A 16 4.72 9.03 -1.09
CA LYS A 16 5.18 10.19 -1.89
C LYS A 16 5.18 9.95 -3.40
N VAL A 17 5.53 8.74 -3.85
CA VAL A 17 5.52 8.43 -5.28
C VAL A 17 4.14 8.02 -5.76
N ALA A 18 3.38 7.31 -4.92
CA ALA A 18 2.01 6.90 -5.19
C ALA A 18 1.09 8.11 -5.34
N ALA A 19 1.24 9.13 -4.48
CA ALA A 19 0.48 10.38 -4.54
C ALA A 19 0.58 11.04 -5.92
N LYS A 20 1.76 11.02 -6.56
CA LYS A 20 1.97 11.59 -7.90
C LYS A 20 1.18 10.89 -9.00
N GLN A 21 0.82 9.63 -8.79
CA GLN A 21 0.05 8.82 -9.75
C GLN A 21 -1.42 8.68 -9.31
N SER A 22 -1.77 9.17 -8.13
CA SER A 22 -3.11 9.03 -7.58
C SER A 22 -4.01 10.15 -8.06
N PRO A 23 -5.30 9.86 -8.36
CA PRO A 23 -6.27 10.90 -8.69
C PRO A 23 -6.31 11.99 -7.61
N GLY A 24 -6.14 13.25 -8.02
CA GLY A 24 -6.14 14.38 -7.09
C GLY A 24 -4.98 14.43 -6.10
N GLY A 25 -3.95 13.59 -6.27
CA GLY A 25 -2.81 13.55 -5.36
C GLY A 25 -3.03 12.74 -4.07
N ASP A 26 -4.21 12.14 -3.90
CA ASP A 26 -4.56 11.39 -2.68
C ASP A 26 -4.48 9.88 -2.93
N VAL A 27 -3.56 9.22 -2.23
CA VAL A 27 -3.31 7.77 -2.32
C VAL A 27 -4.54 6.94 -1.91
N ASN A 28 -5.43 7.49 -1.08
CA ASN A 28 -6.68 6.82 -0.73
C ASN A 28 -7.61 6.63 -1.93
N ASN A 29 -7.46 7.46 -2.98
CA ASN A 29 -8.21 7.29 -4.22
C ASN A 29 -7.76 6.08 -5.06
N LEU A 30 -6.67 5.40 -4.65
CA LEU A 30 -6.27 4.12 -5.24
C LEU A 30 -7.02 2.92 -4.61
N VAL A 31 -7.80 3.13 -3.55
CA VAL A 31 -8.61 2.06 -2.95
C VAL A 31 -9.68 1.62 -3.96
N TRP A 32 -9.70 0.32 -4.26
CA TRP A 32 -10.72 -0.26 -5.11
C TRP A 32 -11.90 -0.75 -4.27
N ASN A 33 -13.05 -0.14 -4.49
CA ASN A 33 -14.32 -0.62 -3.96
C ASN A 33 -14.90 -1.67 -4.91
N THR A 34 -14.88 -2.94 -4.51
CA THR A 34 -15.41 -4.04 -5.32
C THR A 34 -16.95 -4.05 -5.31
N PRO A 35 -17.61 -4.60 -6.34
CA PRO A 35 -19.06 -4.80 -6.35
C PRO A 35 -19.57 -5.61 -5.15
N GLU A 36 -18.74 -6.49 -4.60
CA GLU A 36 -19.01 -7.29 -3.40
C GLU A 36 -18.97 -6.48 -2.10
N GLY A 37 -18.61 -5.19 -2.16
CA GLY A 37 -18.57 -4.27 -1.02
C GLY A 37 -17.26 -4.27 -0.24
N LEU A 38 -16.15 -4.71 -0.84
CA LEU A 38 -14.83 -4.71 -0.19
C LEU A 38 -14.01 -3.49 -0.61
N ALA A 39 -13.33 -2.88 0.36
CA ALA A 39 -12.34 -1.82 0.12
C ALA A 39 -10.93 -2.43 0.06
N VAL A 40 -10.47 -2.72 -1.16
CA VAL A 40 -9.15 -3.31 -1.42
C VAL A 40 -8.08 -2.21 -1.44
N LYS A 41 -7.07 -2.33 -0.59
CA LYS A 41 -5.95 -1.37 -0.52
C LYS A 41 -5.03 -1.54 -1.73
N ALA A 42 -4.41 -0.43 -2.15
CA ALA A 42 -3.42 -0.44 -3.23
C ALA A 42 -2.08 -1.09 -2.85
N LEU A 43 -1.76 -1.16 -1.56
CA LEU A 43 -0.56 -1.81 -1.04
C LEU A 43 -0.90 -2.50 0.29
N TYR A 44 -0.47 -3.75 0.42
CA TYR A 44 -0.46 -4.51 1.67
C TYR A 44 0.99 -4.77 2.08
N THR A 45 1.21 -4.82 3.38
CA THR A 45 2.51 -4.95 4.02
C THR A 45 2.47 -6.06 5.06
N LYS A 46 3.62 -6.39 5.64
CA LYS A 46 3.68 -7.32 6.78
C LYS A 46 2.74 -6.90 7.92
N LYS A 47 2.58 -5.59 8.18
CA LYS A 47 1.71 -5.07 9.23
C LYS A 47 0.24 -5.46 9.08
N ASP A 48 -0.22 -5.66 7.85
CA ASP A 48 -1.62 -6.01 7.59
C ASP A 48 -1.98 -7.43 8.04
N VAL A 49 -0.98 -8.28 8.30
CA VAL A 49 -1.17 -9.67 8.75
C VAL A 49 -0.58 -9.96 10.13
N GLU A 50 0.07 -8.98 10.78
CA GLU A 50 0.81 -9.16 12.05
C GLU A 50 -0.02 -9.78 13.21
N ASN A 51 -1.34 -9.65 13.17
CA ASN A 51 -2.24 -10.15 14.23
C ASN A 51 -3.04 -11.40 13.83
N LEU A 52 -2.74 -12.01 12.68
CA LEU A 52 -3.40 -13.25 12.26
C LEU A 52 -2.68 -14.45 12.89
N ALA A 53 -3.46 -15.39 13.43
CA ALA A 53 -2.94 -16.54 14.18
C ALA A 53 -2.03 -17.49 13.37
N PHE A 54 -2.05 -17.37 12.04
CA PHE A 54 -1.28 -18.21 11.11
C PHE A 54 -0.64 -17.39 9.97
N ALA A 55 -0.27 -16.14 10.26
CA ALA A 55 0.33 -15.20 9.30
C ALA A 55 1.68 -15.65 8.76
#